data_AF-A0A1G0ZEH0-F1
#
_entry.id   AF-A0A1G0ZEH0-F1
#
_cell.length_a   1.000
_cell.length_b   1.000
_cell.length_c   1.000
_cell.angle_alpha   90.00
_cell.angle_beta   90.00
_cell.angle_gamma   90.00
#
_symmetry.space_group_name_H-M   'P 1'
#
loop_
_entity.id
_entity.type
_entity.pdbx_description
1 polymer ?
#
loop_
_entity_poly.entity_id
_entity_poly.type
_entity_poly.pdbx_seq_one_letter_code
_entity_poly.pdbx_strand_id
1 'polypeptide(L)'
;MGRQILYFGTNSIHGFARILAFACLPALTLFLSSCASQLPPDYAEGKEQETLDTIVLPENPSEEQVREYIHKILECKIGKPCNSLRPFHAEKLKLVGAKNLKILLDAYLETNNIYLYFAILDLAREEDKDLIISNLDKNSNLIDIVLESSWEKDAAGVLTAKLEQDKDSKLIDLRLIQALANLEDPKTYPVLKQYFLKGSNKVLTYRAIARLPGMNLSPEEIEEAWQDACAGDQTWNAYDSFAIGYEAARLGSKPALVHTAEFILKQPEKYKNYSDDVPLKQVLSLCSYDGEEKDFGTWFAENKDKIELKPVLEKEEGLLKNRHAHSKIPTGLDLIVLPENPSDDEIREYIKVVNEWGHGRKGKGTWCTKDPQIKKLKQLGCDRIGLLIDVYAKYKGCDGLYLRWVINDLACDKNKAVIISKFKEVPALSEVIFNKYWEKDVADILINGLDKNYMASYWLEATANLQDSKSYPALKKCLIEGQNKIHTYNVIVKIPGINLTPEEIEGAWENAWASLGKNHYCNFYDVTHMGYEAAKLGSKPALFRTVQILLYYPKENYFLEIKNKMMPLCSYVGDEKDFGAWFEANKWKLDFDKDKGVFALKK
;
A
#
# COMPACT_ATOMS: atom_id res chain seq x y z
N MET A 1 25.50 -21.33 71.28
CA MET A 1 24.53 -20.25 71.60
C MET A 1 23.75 -20.03 70.30
N GLY A 2 22.46 -20.31 70.16
CA GLY A 2 21.28 -19.68 70.80
C GLY A 2 20.59 -18.82 69.70
N ARG A 3 19.50 -19.27 69.04
CA ARG A 3 18.05 -19.19 69.42
C ARG A 3 17.52 -17.73 69.50
N GLN A 4 16.31 -17.32 69.09
CA GLN A 4 15.09 -17.85 68.41
C GLN A 4 14.13 -16.65 68.09
N ILE A 5 13.00 -16.63 67.36
CA ILE A 5 12.25 -17.50 66.41
C ILE A 5 11.08 -16.68 65.77
N LEU A 6 10.75 -16.82 64.46
CA LEU A 6 9.38 -16.84 63.82
C LEU A 6 9.53 -16.73 62.26
N TYR A 7 8.88 -17.47 61.33
CA TYR A 7 7.51 -18.05 61.12
C TYR A 7 6.42 -17.00 60.76
N PHE A 8 5.49 -17.17 59.80
CA PHE A 8 4.95 -18.28 58.93
C PHE A 8 4.88 -17.83 57.43
N GLY A 9 4.43 -18.57 56.38
CA GLY A 9 3.92 -19.94 56.11
C GLY A 9 3.24 -19.95 54.70
N THR A 10 3.43 -20.86 53.72
CA THR A 10 3.28 -22.34 53.56
C THR A 10 1.85 -22.85 53.23
N ASN A 11 1.64 -23.40 52.02
CA ASN A 11 0.90 -24.66 51.66
C ASN A 11 0.49 -24.74 50.15
N SER A 12 0.11 -25.89 49.54
CA SER A 12 0.90 -27.13 49.31
C SER A 12 0.16 -28.24 48.49
N ILE A 13 0.70 -28.61 47.31
CA ILE A 13 0.91 -29.99 46.77
C ILE A 13 -0.31 -30.94 46.51
N HIS A 14 -0.13 -31.87 45.56
CA HIS A 14 -0.94 -33.06 45.14
C HIS A 14 -1.91 -32.83 43.94
N GLY A 15 -2.17 -33.82 43.07
CA GLY A 15 -1.65 -35.20 42.97
C GLY A 15 -2.13 -35.93 41.69
N PHE A 16 -1.50 -37.04 41.30
CA PHE A 16 -1.68 -37.68 39.98
C PHE A 16 -2.88 -38.65 39.87
N ALA A 17 -3.52 -38.63 38.69
CA ALA A 17 -4.20 -39.73 37.97
C ALA A 17 -5.35 -40.56 38.60
N ARG A 18 -6.45 -40.70 37.82
CA ARG A 18 -7.19 -41.97 37.65
C ARG A 18 -7.88 -42.05 36.27
N ILE A 19 -8.33 -43.26 35.92
CA ILE A 19 -8.76 -43.69 34.58
C ILE A 19 -10.25 -44.12 34.61
N LEU A 20 -10.88 -44.26 33.42
CA LEU A 20 -12.23 -44.76 33.12
C LEU A 20 -13.42 -43.77 33.23
N ALA A 21 -13.92 -43.36 32.06
CA ALA A 21 -15.34 -43.21 31.78
C ALA A 21 -15.59 -43.46 30.28
N PHE A 22 -16.52 -44.34 29.93
CA PHE A 22 -16.92 -44.66 28.55
C PHE A 22 -18.43 -44.95 28.52
N ALA A 23 -19.06 -44.77 27.36
CA ALA A 23 -20.47 -45.03 27.04
C ALA A 23 -21.54 -44.00 27.49
N CYS A 24 -22.65 -44.03 26.75
CA CYS A 24 -23.83 -43.13 26.77
C CYS A 24 -23.55 -41.67 26.33
N LEU A 25 -24.24 -41.08 25.35
CA LEU A 25 -25.33 -41.56 24.49
C LEU A 25 -25.27 -40.85 23.10
N PRO A 26 -25.60 -41.48 21.96
CA PRO A 26 -25.56 -40.80 20.66
C PRO A 26 -26.87 -40.05 20.36
N ALA A 27 -26.88 -38.71 20.46
CA ALA A 27 -28.07 -37.90 20.17
C ALA A 27 -27.77 -36.43 19.80
N LEU A 28 -27.15 -36.16 18.62
CA LEU A 28 -27.27 -34.84 17.98
C LEU A 28 -27.09 -34.83 16.44
N THR A 29 -27.50 -35.90 15.75
CA THR A 29 -27.65 -35.90 14.29
C THR A 29 -28.89 -35.10 13.86
N LEU A 30 -28.89 -33.78 14.10
CA LEU A 30 -29.87 -32.83 13.53
C LEU A 30 -29.48 -31.32 13.60
N PHE A 31 -28.20 -30.97 13.68
CA PHE A 31 -27.73 -29.59 13.43
C PHE A 31 -26.28 -29.57 12.92
N LEU A 32 -26.09 -29.48 11.59
CA LEU A 32 -24.89 -28.91 10.91
C LEU A 32 -25.01 -28.95 9.35
N SER A 33 -26.20 -28.71 8.81
CA SER A 33 -26.40 -28.55 7.35
C SER A 33 -26.02 -27.13 6.89
N SER A 34 -24.78 -26.70 7.13
CA SER A 34 -24.28 -25.37 6.72
C SER A 34 -22.75 -25.31 6.51
N CYS A 35 -22.12 -26.42 6.13
CA CYS A 35 -20.72 -26.42 5.68
C CYS A 35 -20.65 -26.18 4.16
N ALA A 36 -21.10 -25.02 3.71
CA ALA A 36 -20.85 -24.56 2.35
C ALA A 36 -19.32 -24.37 2.19
N SER A 37 -18.74 -25.01 1.18
CA SER A 37 -17.30 -24.92 0.90
C SER A 37 -16.90 -23.47 0.64
N GLN A 38 -15.93 -22.96 1.41
CA GLN A 38 -15.30 -21.69 1.10
C GLN A 38 -14.53 -21.84 -0.23
N LEU A 39 -15.05 -21.18 -1.26
CA LEU A 39 -14.48 -21.14 -2.59
C LEU A 39 -13.18 -20.30 -2.57
N PRO A 40 -12.21 -20.57 -3.47
CA PRO A 40 -10.97 -19.80 -3.50
C PRO A 40 -11.22 -18.31 -3.81
N PRO A 41 -10.35 -17.38 -3.37
CA PRO A 41 -10.58 -15.94 -3.50
C PRO A 41 -10.89 -15.50 -4.94
N ASP A 42 -10.15 -16.08 -5.89
CA ASP A 42 -10.26 -15.82 -7.34
C ASP A 42 -11.65 -16.16 -7.92
N TYR A 43 -12.37 -17.11 -7.28
CA TYR A 43 -13.73 -17.49 -7.63
C TYR A 43 -14.79 -16.68 -6.85
N ALA A 44 -14.41 -16.10 -5.71
CA ALA A 44 -15.26 -15.18 -4.98
C ALA A 44 -15.38 -13.85 -5.72
N GLU A 45 -14.28 -13.24 -6.18
CA GLU A 45 -14.29 -11.94 -6.86
C GLU A 45 -15.17 -11.94 -8.14
N GLY A 46 -15.04 -12.97 -9.00
CA GLY A 46 -15.87 -13.08 -10.20
C GLY A 46 -17.36 -13.21 -9.89
N LYS A 47 -17.72 -14.01 -8.87
CA LYS A 47 -19.12 -14.19 -8.45
C LYS A 47 -19.69 -13.00 -7.68
N GLU A 48 -18.83 -12.26 -6.97
CA GLU A 48 -19.16 -10.98 -6.33
C GLU A 48 -19.52 -9.95 -7.41
N GLN A 49 -18.73 -9.85 -8.47
CA GLN A 49 -19.03 -9.00 -9.63
C GLN A 49 -20.34 -9.43 -10.32
N GLU A 50 -20.52 -10.72 -10.65
CA GLU A 50 -21.79 -11.24 -11.22
C GLU A 50 -23.01 -10.86 -10.35
N THR A 51 -22.87 -10.94 -9.03
CA THR A 51 -23.94 -10.58 -8.09
C THR A 51 -24.24 -9.08 -8.13
N LEU A 52 -23.20 -8.23 -8.07
CA LEU A 52 -23.33 -6.77 -8.19
C LEU A 52 -23.86 -6.33 -9.56
N ASP A 53 -23.65 -7.11 -10.61
CA ASP A 53 -24.19 -6.87 -11.95
C ASP A 53 -25.68 -7.20 -12.08
N THR A 54 -26.26 -8.00 -11.17
CA THR A 54 -27.73 -8.14 -11.05
C THR A 54 -28.42 -6.97 -10.35
N ILE A 55 -27.68 -6.13 -9.62
CA ILE A 55 -28.23 -5.01 -8.86
C ILE A 55 -28.27 -3.76 -9.74
N VAL A 56 -29.47 -3.42 -10.23
CA VAL A 56 -29.73 -2.32 -11.16
C VAL A 56 -30.49 -1.18 -10.47
N LEU A 57 -30.03 0.06 -10.69
CA LEU A 57 -30.76 1.26 -10.29
C LEU A 57 -31.72 1.68 -11.43
N PRO A 58 -33.00 1.97 -11.17
CA PRO A 58 -33.91 2.51 -12.18
C PRO A 58 -33.40 3.84 -12.77
N GLU A 59 -33.74 4.15 -14.03
CA GLU A 59 -33.27 5.37 -14.72
C GLU A 59 -33.70 6.68 -14.02
N ASN A 60 -34.86 6.67 -13.37
CA ASN A 60 -35.42 7.79 -12.61
C ASN A 60 -35.89 7.24 -11.25
N PRO A 61 -34.97 6.97 -10.31
CA PRO A 61 -35.28 6.27 -9.07
C PRO A 61 -35.91 7.22 -8.04
N SER A 62 -36.85 6.73 -7.24
CA SER A 62 -37.32 7.44 -6.05
C SER A 62 -36.26 7.44 -4.94
N GLU A 63 -36.42 8.34 -3.97
CA GLU A 63 -35.58 8.41 -2.77
C GLU A 63 -35.49 7.07 -2.02
N GLU A 64 -36.57 6.30 -1.94
CA GLU A 64 -36.63 4.97 -1.35
C GLU A 64 -35.89 3.94 -2.22
N GLN A 65 -36.04 4.00 -3.54
CA GLN A 65 -35.35 3.09 -4.47
C GLN A 65 -33.83 3.30 -4.46
N VAL A 66 -33.36 4.54 -4.27
CA VAL A 66 -31.93 4.82 -4.05
C VAL A 66 -31.43 4.18 -2.75
N ARG A 67 -32.19 4.31 -1.65
CA ARG A 67 -31.84 3.67 -0.36
C ARG A 67 -31.83 2.14 -0.45
N GLU A 68 -32.82 1.55 -1.12
CA GLU A 68 -32.90 0.11 -1.36
C GLU A 68 -31.74 -0.39 -2.24
N TYR A 69 -31.36 0.37 -3.27
CA TYR A 69 -30.22 0.08 -4.13
C TYR A 69 -28.89 0.09 -3.35
N ILE A 70 -28.67 1.12 -2.53
CA ILE A 70 -27.52 1.22 -1.64
C ILE A 70 -27.48 0.03 -0.67
N HIS A 71 -28.59 -0.27 0.00
CA HIS A 71 -28.68 -1.39 0.95
C HIS A 71 -28.29 -2.73 0.31
N LYS A 72 -28.83 -3.04 -0.88
CA LYS A 72 -28.51 -4.27 -1.62
C LYS A 72 -27.03 -4.40 -1.96
N ILE A 73 -26.36 -3.29 -2.31
CA ILE A 73 -24.91 -3.29 -2.55
C ILE A 73 -24.13 -3.53 -1.25
N LEU A 74 -24.56 -2.96 -0.13
CA LEU A 74 -23.89 -3.14 1.17
C LEU A 74 -24.13 -4.53 1.79
N GLU A 75 -25.23 -5.21 1.42
CA GLU A 75 -25.52 -6.59 1.79
C GLU A 75 -24.74 -7.63 0.96
N CYS A 76 -24.14 -7.24 -0.17
CA CYS A 76 -23.25 -8.12 -0.92
C CYS A 76 -22.07 -8.54 -0.04
N LYS A 77 -22.02 -9.83 0.30
CA LYS A 77 -20.95 -10.38 1.14
C LYS A 77 -19.63 -10.41 0.37
N ILE A 78 -18.86 -9.35 0.58
CA ILE A 78 -17.47 -9.20 0.15
C ILE A 78 -16.70 -10.47 0.51
N GLY A 79 -15.75 -10.86 -0.35
CA GLY A 79 -14.65 -11.75 0.05
C GLY A 79 -13.82 -11.18 1.23
N LYS A 80 -12.68 -11.80 1.55
CA LYS A 80 -11.69 -11.08 2.37
C LYS A 80 -11.27 -9.82 1.60
N PRO A 81 -11.28 -8.62 2.21
CA PRO A 81 -10.97 -7.39 1.49
C PRO A 81 -9.56 -7.45 0.91
N CYS A 82 -9.47 -7.53 -0.42
CA CYS A 82 -8.21 -7.47 -1.13
C CYS A 82 -7.70 -6.02 -1.14
N ASN A 83 -6.39 -5.82 -1.07
CA ASN A 83 -5.77 -4.48 -1.05
C ASN A 83 -5.65 -3.85 -2.45
N SER A 84 -6.34 -4.40 -3.46
CA SER A 84 -6.47 -3.82 -4.80
C SER A 84 -7.35 -2.56 -4.76
N LEU A 85 -6.91 -1.52 -5.46
CA LEU A 85 -7.54 -0.19 -5.41
C LEU A 85 -8.86 -0.18 -6.20
N ARG A 86 -9.91 0.36 -5.58
CA ARG A 86 -11.29 0.53 -6.10
C ARG A 86 -12.08 -0.78 -6.29
N PRO A 87 -12.76 -1.29 -5.25
CA PRO A 87 -13.68 -2.41 -5.40
C PRO A 87 -14.95 -2.00 -6.14
N PHE A 88 -15.52 -2.93 -6.92
CA PHE A 88 -16.69 -2.73 -7.78
C PHE A 88 -17.90 -2.09 -7.07
N HIS A 89 -18.08 -2.40 -5.78
CA HIS A 89 -19.05 -1.77 -4.89
C HIS A 89 -19.04 -0.23 -4.97
N ALA A 90 -17.87 0.42 -4.98
CA ALA A 90 -17.77 1.87 -5.01
C ALA A 90 -18.18 2.45 -6.39
N GLU A 91 -17.83 1.78 -7.49
CA GLU A 91 -18.25 2.21 -8.84
C GLU A 91 -19.77 2.01 -9.05
N LYS A 92 -20.36 0.95 -8.47
CA LYS A 92 -21.83 0.76 -8.43
C LYS A 92 -22.52 1.87 -7.64
N LEU A 93 -22.01 2.19 -6.45
CA LEU A 93 -22.56 3.27 -5.61
C LEU A 93 -22.49 4.65 -6.28
N LYS A 94 -21.53 4.90 -7.18
CA LYS A 94 -21.49 6.15 -7.98
C LYS A 94 -22.65 6.29 -8.97
N LEU A 95 -23.30 5.20 -9.39
CA LEU A 95 -24.45 5.25 -10.29
C LEU A 95 -25.67 5.95 -9.68
N VAL A 96 -25.70 6.08 -8.34
CA VAL A 96 -26.67 6.90 -7.60
C VAL A 96 -26.62 8.39 -7.98
N GLY A 97 -25.43 8.88 -8.36
CA GLY A 97 -25.23 10.23 -8.89
C GLY A 97 -25.27 11.36 -7.86
N ALA A 98 -24.67 12.51 -8.20
CA ALA A 98 -24.50 13.65 -7.30
C ALA A 98 -25.84 14.22 -6.77
N LYS A 99 -26.91 14.19 -7.58
CA LYS A 99 -28.27 14.60 -7.16
C LYS A 99 -28.79 13.88 -5.90
N ASN A 100 -28.24 12.70 -5.60
CA ASN A 100 -28.60 11.85 -4.47
C ASN A 100 -27.46 11.76 -3.43
N LEU A 101 -26.44 12.63 -3.49
CA LEU A 101 -25.26 12.56 -2.62
C LEU A 101 -25.62 12.54 -1.14
N LYS A 102 -26.66 13.30 -0.74
CA LYS A 102 -27.18 13.28 0.63
C LYS A 102 -27.57 11.87 1.10
N ILE A 103 -28.20 11.06 0.23
CA ILE A 103 -28.63 9.71 0.58
C ILE A 103 -27.42 8.78 0.78
N LEU A 104 -26.37 8.95 -0.03
CA LEU A 104 -25.09 8.25 0.17
C LEU A 104 -24.40 8.71 1.47
N LEU A 105 -24.44 10.01 1.77
CA LEU A 105 -23.83 10.59 2.97
C LEU A 105 -24.55 10.14 4.25
N ASP A 106 -25.88 10.20 4.29
CA ASP A 106 -26.69 9.72 5.41
C ASP A 106 -26.34 8.23 5.70
N ALA A 107 -26.33 7.38 4.66
CA ALA A 107 -25.93 5.97 4.78
C ALA A 107 -24.45 5.77 5.19
N TYR A 108 -23.54 6.69 4.80
CA TYR A 108 -22.14 6.63 5.20
C TYR A 108 -21.96 7.00 6.67
N LEU A 109 -22.70 7.98 7.18
CA LEU A 109 -22.68 8.36 8.58
C LEU A 109 -23.29 7.26 9.48
N GLU A 110 -24.28 6.51 8.98
CA GLU A 110 -24.86 5.36 9.69
C GLU A 110 -23.94 4.12 9.71
N THR A 111 -23.28 3.80 8.60
CA THR A 111 -22.55 2.52 8.44
C THR A 111 -21.02 2.63 8.54
N ASN A 112 -20.47 3.84 8.38
CA ASN A 112 -19.05 4.13 8.17
C ASN A 112 -18.39 3.26 7.07
N ASN A 113 -19.16 2.82 6.06
CA ASN A 113 -18.65 1.94 5.01
C ASN A 113 -17.74 2.70 4.02
N ILE A 114 -16.51 2.21 3.85
CA ILE A 114 -15.47 2.86 3.02
C ILE A 114 -15.84 2.97 1.52
N TYR A 115 -16.75 2.12 1.02
CA TYR A 115 -17.20 2.17 -0.38
C TYR A 115 -18.17 3.32 -0.63
N LEU A 116 -19.00 3.68 0.37
CA LEU A 116 -19.81 4.90 0.32
C LEU A 116 -18.92 6.13 0.35
N TYR A 117 -17.92 6.17 1.24
CA TYR A 117 -16.92 7.26 1.27
C TYR A 117 -16.26 7.48 -0.10
N PHE A 118 -15.79 6.43 -0.77
CA PHE A 118 -15.20 6.56 -2.13
C PHE A 118 -16.22 7.00 -3.19
N ALA A 119 -17.48 6.61 -3.08
CA ALA A 119 -18.53 7.08 -3.98
C ALA A 119 -18.87 8.56 -3.75
N ILE A 120 -18.95 9.00 -2.49
CA ILE A 120 -19.19 10.41 -2.12
C ILE A 120 -18.03 11.29 -2.59
N LEU A 121 -16.78 10.87 -2.36
CA LEU A 121 -15.57 11.60 -2.77
C LEU A 121 -15.53 11.90 -4.27
N ASP A 122 -15.85 10.90 -5.11
CA ASP A 122 -15.85 11.08 -6.57
C ASP A 122 -17.13 11.81 -7.08
N LEU A 123 -18.24 11.80 -6.31
CA LEU A 123 -19.51 12.43 -6.70
C LEU A 123 -19.70 13.87 -6.23
N ALA A 124 -19.13 14.30 -5.10
CA ALA A 124 -19.39 15.61 -4.50
C ALA A 124 -19.00 16.79 -5.42
N ARG A 125 -19.83 17.83 -5.44
CA ARG A 125 -19.66 19.04 -6.27
C ARG A 125 -19.78 20.31 -5.41
N GLU A 126 -19.48 21.47 -6.00
CA GLU A 126 -19.55 22.78 -5.32
C GLU A 126 -20.94 23.06 -4.69
N GLU A 127 -22.01 22.53 -5.29
CA GLU A 127 -23.39 22.59 -4.80
C GLU A 127 -23.64 21.72 -3.55
N ASP A 128 -22.78 20.74 -3.26
CA ASP A 128 -22.83 19.88 -2.07
C ASP A 128 -21.96 20.40 -0.90
N LYS A 129 -21.19 21.47 -1.10
CA LYS A 129 -20.16 21.94 -0.16
C LYS A 129 -20.65 22.12 1.26
N ASP A 130 -21.76 22.83 1.45
CA ASP A 130 -22.35 23.10 2.77
C ASP A 130 -22.84 21.80 3.44
N LEU A 131 -23.31 20.82 2.66
CA LEU A 131 -23.73 19.51 3.15
C LEU A 131 -22.54 18.68 3.63
N ILE A 132 -21.40 18.70 2.92
CA ILE A 132 -20.17 18.02 3.35
C ILE A 132 -19.59 18.69 4.62
N ILE A 133 -19.49 20.02 4.62
CA ILE A 133 -18.90 20.79 5.74
C ILE A 133 -19.72 20.62 7.02
N SER A 134 -21.06 20.63 6.93
CA SER A 134 -21.97 20.47 8.08
C SER A 134 -22.06 19.05 8.67
N ASN A 135 -21.22 18.12 8.19
CA ASN A 135 -21.12 16.76 8.73
C ASN A 135 -19.67 16.34 9.11
N LEU A 136 -18.69 17.25 8.99
CA LEU A 136 -17.29 17.02 9.41
C LEU A 136 -17.14 16.69 10.90
N ASP A 137 -18.09 17.15 11.73
CA ASP A 137 -18.19 16.88 13.16
C ASP A 137 -18.52 15.41 13.46
N LYS A 138 -19.37 14.80 12.63
CA LYS A 138 -19.84 13.41 12.74
C LYS A 138 -18.84 12.41 12.15
N ASN A 139 -18.15 12.75 11.07
CA ASN A 139 -17.14 11.87 10.46
C ASN A 139 -15.97 12.67 9.86
N SER A 140 -14.79 12.55 10.47
CA SER A 140 -13.61 13.33 10.08
C SER A 140 -13.10 13.01 8.67
N ASN A 141 -13.38 11.81 8.11
CA ASN A 141 -12.91 11.44 6.77
C ASN A 141 -13.49 12.32 5.65
N LEU A 142 -14.58 13.04 5.91
CA LEU A 142 -15.10 14.04 4.96
C LEU A 142 -14.09 15.19 4.69
N ILE A 143 -13.04 15.31 5.51
CA ILE A 143 -11.91 16.22 5.29
C ILE A 143 -11.18 15.98 3.96
N ASP A 144 -11.14 14.74 3.45
CA ASP A 144 -10.51 14.44 2.17
C ASP A 144 -11.23 15.16 1.02
N ILE A 145 -12.56 15.26 1.10
CA ILE A 145 -13.40 15.95 0.11
C ILE A 145 -13.15 17.46 0.16
N VAL A 146 -13.03 18.01 1.37
CA VAL A 146 -12.70 19.43 1.60
C VAL A 146 -11.32 19.78 1.02
N LEU A 147 -10.33 18.90 1.19
CA LEU A 147 -8.97 19.07 0.64
C LEU A 147 -8.92 18.87 -0.89
N GLU A 148 -9.52 17.81 -1.44
CA GLU A 148 -9.53 17.56 -2.89
C GLU A 148 -10.32 18.64 -3.67
N SER A 149 -11.31 19.27 -3.02
CA SER A 149 -12.15 20.33 -3.62
C SER A 149 -11.68 21.76 -3.30
N SER A 150 -10.65 21.93 -2.47
CA SER A 150 -10.14 23.22 -1.99
C SER A 150 -11.17 24.10 -1.24
N TRP A 151 -11.98 23.47 -0.39
CA TRP A 151 -13.04 24.11 0.41
C TRP A 151 -12.61 24.52 1.82
N GLU A 152 -11.33 24.46 2.18
CA GLU A 152 -10.85 24.69 3.54
C GLU A 152 -11.32 26.04 4.09
N LYS A 153 -11.36 27.07 3.25
CA LYS A 153 -11.75 28.44 3.61
C LYS A 153 -13.19 28.53 4.11
N ASP A 154 -14.10 27.81 3.48
CA ASP A 154 -15.51 27.78 3.88
C ASP A 154 -15.71 26.85 5.08
N ALA A 155 -14.91 25.77 5.16
CA ALA A 155 -14.88 24.85 6.29
C ALA A 155 -14.20 25.43 7.56
N ALA A 156 -13.45 26.54 7.43
CA ALA A 156 -12.49 27.03 8.44
C ALA A 156 -13.06 27.16 9.86
N GLY A 157 -14.32 27.60 10.01
CA GLY A 157 -14.98 27.70 11.31
C GLY A 157 -15.22 26.33 11.98
N VAL A 158 -15.69 25.35 11.20
CA VAL A 158 -15.93 23.97 11.67
C VAL A 158 -14.61 23.28 11.99
N LEU A 159 -13.60 23.44 11.13
CA LEU A 159 -12.25 22.89 11.34
C LEU A 159 -11.60 23.47 12.60
N THR A 160 -11.69 24.79 12.80
CA THR A 160 -11.14 25.48 13.99
C THR A 160 -11.83 24.98 15.26
N ALA A 161 -13.16 25.00 15.30
CA ALA A 161 -13.93 24.53 16.46
C ALA A 161 -13.66 23.05 16.79
N LYS A 162 -13.51 22.20 15.76
CA LYS A 162 -13.18 20.78 15.95
C LYS A 162 -11.77 20.58 16.52
N LEU A 163 -10.79 21.35 16.04
CA LEU A 163 -9.45 21.33 16.63
C LEU A 163 -9.44 21.89 18.06
N GLU A 164 -10.21 22.95 18.35
CA GLU A 164 -10.33 23.52 19.70
C GLU A 164 -10.98 22.56 20.70
N GLN A 165 -11.98 21.79 20.26
CA GLN A 165 -12.63 20.75 21.07
C GLN A 165 -11.65 19.61 21.41
N ASP A 166 -10.91 19.13 20.41
CA ASP A 166 -10.09 17.92 20.54
C ASP A 166 -8.60 18.21 20.83
N LYS A 167 -8.18 19.47 21.07
CA LYS A 167 -6.76 19.90 21.06
C LYS A 167 -5.75 19.13 21.92
N ASP A 168 -6.20 18.47 22.99
CA ASP A 168 -5.37 17.64 23.87
C ASP A 168 -5.55 16.11 23.58
N SER A 169 -6.30 15.78 22.53
CA SER A 169 -6.54 14.41 22.03
C SER A 169 -5.36 13.87 21.25
N LYS A 170 -5.10 12.57 21.42
CA LYS A 170 -4.04 11.86 20.71
C LYS A 170 -4.50 11.24 19.38
N LEU A 171 -5.77 11.44 19.00
CA LEU A 171 -6.43 10.79 17.87
C LEU A 171 -7.02 11.77 16.83
N ILE A 172 -6.50 12.99 16.73
CA ILE A 172 -6.93 13.93 15.68
C ILE A 172 -6.46 13.47 14.31
N ASP A 173 -7.34 13.62 13.33
CA ASP A 173 -7.05 13.44 11.92
C ASP A 173 -6.05 14.50 11.42
N LEU A 174 -4.86 14.05 11.01
CA LEU A 174 -3.78 14.89 10.49
C LEU A 174 -4.19 15.79 9.30
N ARG A 175 -5.21 15.37 8.54
CA ARG A 175 -5.73 16.13 7.40
C ARG A 175 -6.44 17.41 7.85
N LEU A 176 -6.99 17.43 9.07
CA LEU A 176 -7.56 18.62 9.70
C LEU A 176 -6.47 19.68 9.96
N ILE A 177 -5.32 19.24 10.51
CA ILE A 177 -4.15 20.11 10.71
C ILE A 177 -3.65 20.67 9.37
N GLN A 178 -3.58 19.84 8.33
CA GLN A 178 -3.18 20.29 6.99
C GLN A 178 -4.18 21.28 6.39
N ALA A 179 -5.48 21.05 6.54
CA ALA A 179 -6.53 21.95 6.04
C ALA A 179 -6.48 23.32 6.74
N LEU A 180 -6.32 23.36 8.07
CA LEU A 180 -6.16 24.61 8.81
C LEU A 180 -4.85 25.35 8.50
N ALA A 181 -3.79 24.62 8.14
CA ALA A 181 -2.54 25.20 7.67
C ALA A 181 -2.68 25.81 6.26
N ASN A 182 -3.37 25.13 5.33
CA ASN A 182 -3.60 25.61 3.95
C ASN A 182 -4.30 26.99 3.87
N LEU A 183 -5.00 27.41 4.93
CA LEU A 183 -5.68 28.70 5.02
C LEU A 183 -4.73 29.90 5.07
N GLU A 184 -3.54 29.72 5.66
CA GLU A 184 -2.62 30.79 6.09
C GLU A 184 -3.25 31.91 6.95
N ASP A 185 -4.47 31.75 7.50
CA ASP A 185 -5.13 32.76 8.36
C ASP A 185 -4.53 32.77 9.78
N PRO A 186 -3.90 33.88 10.24
CA PRO A 186 -3.34 33.98 11.58
C PRO A 186 -4.32 33.71 12.74
N LYS A 187 -5.64 33.73 12.48
CA LYS A 187 -6.65 33.33 13.48
C LYS A 187 -6.61 31.85 13.85
N THR A 188 -6.14 30.96 12.97
CA THR A 188 -6.04 29.51 13.26
C THR A 188 -4.75 29.16 13.98
N TYR A 189 -3.76 30.06 13.98
CA TYR A 189 -2.43 29.80 14.53
C TYR A 189 -2.43 29.50 16.04
N PRO A 190 -3.24 30.15 16.91
CA PRO A 190 -3.27 29.83 18.34
C PRO A 190 -3.68 28.37 18.61
N VAL A 191 -4.71 27.86 17.91
CA VAL A 191 -5.16 26.48 18.09
C VAL A 191 -4.19 25.47 17.45
N LEU A 192 -3.64 25.79 16.27
CA LEU A 192 -2.59 24.99 15.62
C LEU A 192 -1.33 24.87 16.50
N LYS A 193 -0.91 25.97 17.14
CA LYS A 193 0.18 25.98 18.12
C LYS A 193 -0.17 25.18 19.38
N GLN A 194 -1.37 25.34 19.95
CA GLN A 194 -1.77 24.56 21.12
C GLN A 194 -1.77 23.05 20.81
N TYR A 195 -2.25 22.63 19.63
CA TYR A 195 -2.20 21.23 19.22
C TYR A 195 -0.76 20.73 19.00
N PHE A 196 0.15 21.54 18.44
CA PHE A 196 1.58 21.16 18.38
C PHE A 196 2.17 20.91 19.78
N LEU A 197 1.85 21.78 20.75
CA LEU A 197 2.34 21.65 22.11
C LEU A 197 1.76 20.42 22.85
N LYS A 198 0.46 20.13 22.73
CA LYS A 198 -0.24 19.13 23.59
C LYS A 198 -0.87 17.93 22.87
N GLY A 199 -1.06 18.02 21.56
CA GLY A 199 -1.58 16.94 20.71
C GLY A 199 -0.53 15.91 20.27
N SER A 200 -0.95 14.92 19.49
CA SER A 200 -0.09 13.87 18.92
C SER A 200 0.39 14.18 17.49
N ASN A 201 1.31 13.37 16.96
CA ASN A 201 1.88 13.53 15.61
C ASN A 201 2.58 14.89 15.45
N LYS A 202 3.37 15.28 16.45
CA LYS A 202 4.01 16.60 16.54
C LYS A 202 4.93 16.88 15.36
N VAL A 203 5.61 15.89 14.80
CA VAL A 203 6.48 16.03 13.61
C VAL A 203 5.69 16.44 12.36
N LEU A 204 4.50 15.90 12.19
CA LEU A 204 3.65 16.21 11.03
C LEU A 204 2.96 17.56 11.23
N THR A 205 2.52 17.85 12.46
CA THR A 205 2.02 19.17 12.86
C THR A 205 3.08 20.26 12.64
N TYR A 206 4.30 20.09 13.15
CA TYR A 206 5.43 21.01 12.95
C TYR A 206 5.70 21.27 11.47
N ARG A 207 5.73 20.21 10.64
CA ARG A 207 5.96 20.34 9.19
C ARG A 207 4.86 21.13 8.48
N ALA A 208 3.62 21.09 8.95
CA ALA A 208 2.52 21.89 8.44
C ALA A 208 2.61 23.35 8.94
N ILE A 209 2.87 23.57 10.23
CA ILE A 209 2.71 24.90 10.83
C ILE A 209 3.97 25.78 10.81
N ALA A 210 5.18 25.20 10.85
CA ALA A 210 6.45 25.96 10.96
C ALA A 210 6.85 26.70 9.67
N ARG A 211 5.94 26.79 8.69
CA ARG A 211 6.10 27.51 7.42
C ARG A 211 5.02 28.57 7.19
N LEU A 212 4.05 28.68 8.09
CA LEU A 212 2.91 29.59 7.95
C LEU A 212 3.33 31.05 8.14
N PRO A 213 2.87 32.01 7.30
CA PRO A 213 3.28 33.41 7.37
C PRO A 213 3.01 34.09 8.72
N GLY A 214 4.06 34.28 9.51
CA GLY A 214 3.97 34.89 10.84
C GLY A 214 3.70 33.90 11.99
N MET A 215 3.68 32.58 11.71
CA MET A 215 3.76 31.56 12.75
C MET A 215 5.18 31.53 13.31
N ASN A 216 5.40 32.22 14.42
CA ASN A 216 6.64 32.14 15.18
C ASN A 216 6.49 31.04 16.25
N LEU A 217 7.26 29.95 16.09
CA LEU A 217 7.50 28.97 17.16
C LEU A 217 8.82 29.34 17.84
N SER A 218 8.81 29.54 19.16
CA SER A 218 10.03 29.84 19.90
C SER A 218 10.85 28.57 20.20
N PRO A 219 12.15 28.68 20.52
CA PRO A 219 12.94 27.53 20.98
C PRO A 219 12.31 26.81 22.18
N GLU A 220 11.74 27.57 23.12
CA GLU A 220 11.08 27.06 24.33
C GLU A 220 9.80 26.29 23.99
N GLU A 221 9.01 26.75 23.02
CA GLU A 221 7.79 26.06 22.56
C GLU A 221 8.12 24.75 21.81
N ILE A 222 9.23 24.71 21.08
CA ILE A 222 9.69 23.49 20.39
C ILE A 222 10.32 22.51 21.38
N GLU A 223 11.00 23.00 22.42
CA GLU A 223 11.46 22.20 23.55
C GLU A 223 10.29 21.66 24.40
N GLU A 224 9.25 22.45 24.68
CA GLU A 224 8.03 21.98 25.36
C GLU A 224 7.33 20.87 24.56
N ALA A 225 7.16 21.05 23.24
CA ALA A 225 6.60 20.04 22.35
C ALA A 225 7.46 18.75 22.33
N TRP A 226 8.79 18.88 22.32
CA TRP A 226 9.71 17.74 22.44
C TRP A 226 9.56 17.00 23.77
N GLN A 227 9.53 17.72 24.91
CA GLN A 227 9.38 17.13 26.24
C GLN A 227 8.04 16.40 26.40
N ASP A 228 6.94 16.95 25.88
CA ASP A 228 5.63 16.30 25.86
C ASP A 228 5.63 15.01 25.02
N ALA A 229 6.33 14.98 23.88
CA ALA A 229 6.53 13.75 23.11
C ALA A 229 7.37 12.71 23.87
N CYS A 230 8.41 13.12 24.59
CA CYS A 230 9.21 12.24 25.44
C CYS A 230 8.42 11.66 26.64
N ALA A 231 7.41 12.36 27.14
CA ALA A 231 6.59 11.91 28.27
C ALA A 231 5.55 10.84 27.89
N GLY A 232 5.32 10.58 26.59
CA GLY A 232 4.31 9.64 26.13
C GLY A 232 4.79 8.19 26.08
N ASP A 233 4.23 7.34 26.95
CA ASP A 233 4.56 5.90 27.17
C ASP A 233 4.17 4.94 25.99
N GLN A 234 4.42 5.33 24.74
CA GLN A 234 4.11 4.51 23.56
C GLN A 234 5.21 4.59 22.50
N THR A 235 5.45 3.46 21.82
CA THR A 235 6.48 3.29 20.78
C THR A 235 6.32 4.19 19.55
N TRP A 236 5.14 4.75 19.31
CA TRP A 236 4.90 5.73 18.23
C TRP A 236 5.48 7.10 18.55
N ASN A 237 5.42 7.53 19.82
CA ASN A 237 5.93 8.83 20.26
C ASN A 237 7.46 8.93 20.11
N ALA A 238 8.15 7.79 20.07
CA ALA A 238 9.58 7.69 19.82
C ALA A 238 10.01 8.29 18.46
N TYR A 239 9.13 8.32 17.46
CA TYR A 239 9.41 9.01 16.19
C TYR A 239 9.20 10.52 16.30
N ASP A 240 8.19 10.95 17.07
CA ASP A 240 7.91 12.36 17.34
C ASP A 240 9.02 13.00 18.20
N SER A 241 9.41 12.33 19.30
CA SER A 241 10.46 12.81 20.20
C SER A 241 11.83 12.86 19.52
N PHE A 242 12.11 11.95 18.58
CA PHE A 242 13.32 12.01 17.78
C PHE A 242 13.35 13.25 16.87
N ALA A 243 12.34 13.45 16.03
CA ALA A 243 12.40 14.47 14.98
C ALA A 243 11.99 15.88 15.44
N ILE A 244 11.21 16.04 16.53
CA ILE A 244 11.13 17.34 17.23
C ILE A 244 12.37 17.56 18.11
N GLY A 245 12.94 16.52 18.70
CA GLY A 245 14.18 16.61 19.47
C GLY A 245 15.37 17.13 18.65
N TYR A 246 15.47 16.74 17.37
CA TYR A 246 16.43 17.32 16.44
C TYR A 246 16.20 18.83 16.20
N GLU A 247 14.95 19.28 16.05
CA GLU A 247 14.64 20.70 15.83
C GLU A 247 14.85 21.54 17.11
N ALA A 248 14.50 21.00 18.28
CA ALA A 248 14.82 21.61 19.58
C ALA A 248 16.35 21.71 19.78
N ALA A 249 17.10 20.67 19.44
CA ALA A 249 18.56 20.67 19.46
C ALA A 249 19.15 21.74 18.54
N ARG A 250 18.65 21.82 17.30
CA ARG A 250 19.06 22.83 16.29
C ARG A 250 18.83 24.26 16.76
N LEU A 251 17.86 24.48 17.67
CA LEU A 251 17.51 25.79 18.22
C LEU A 251 18.15 26.09 19.59
N GLY A 252 18.93 25.18 20.17
CA GLY A 252 19.69 25.42 21.40
C GLY A 252 19.51 24.39 22.53
N SER A 253 18.54 23.48 22.45
CA SER A 253 18.31 22.49 23.52
C SER A 253 19.38 21.39 23.51
N LYS A 254 20.41 21.57 24.35
CA LYS A 254 21.36 20.51 24.71
C LYS A 254 20.66 19.25 25.27
N PRO A 255 19.63 19.34 26.14
CA PRO A 255 18.85 18.16 26.56
C PRO A 255 18.27 17.37 25.38
N ALA A 256 17.68 18.07 24.40
CA ALA A 256 17.12 17.43 23.21
C ALA A 256 18.20 16.77 22.35
N LEU A 257 19.37 17.39 22.17
CA LEU A 257 20.50 16.78 21.45
C LEU A 257 20.96 15.48 22.10
N VAL A 258 21.14 15.50 23.43
CA VAL A 258 21.59 14.31 24.20
C VAL A 258 20.56 13.19 24.12
N HIS A 259 19.26 13.49 24.25
CA HIS A 259 18.19 12.49 24.10
C HIS A 259 18.11 11.92 22.68
N THR A 260 18.19 12.79 21.67
CA THR A 260 18.13 12.41 20.24
C THR A 260 19.29 11.49 19.87
N ALA A 261 20.49 11.77 20.36
CA ALA A 261 21.66 10.92 20.20
C ALA A 261 21.55 9.59 20.97
N GLU A 262 21.12 9.61 22.23
CA GLU A 262 20.83 8.38 22.99
C GLU A 262 19.79 7.50 22.30
N PHE A 263 18.76 8.10 21.69
CA PHE A 263 17.71 7.39 20.98
C PHE A 263 18.24 6.65 19.75
N ILE A 264 19.06 7.29 18.91
CA ILE A 264 19.71 6.64 17.76
C ILE A 264 20.61 5.48 18.23
N LEU A 265 21.50 5.75 19.19
CA LEU A 265 22.51 4.79 19.64
C LEU A 265 21.91 3.54 20.30
N LYS A 266 20.70 3.63 20.85
CA LYS A 266 19.95 2.51 21.43
C LYS A 266 19.12 1.71 20.41
N GLN A 267 19.05 2.12 19.13
CA GLN A 267 18.29 1.36 18.14
C GLN A 267 18.95 0.01 17.81
N PRO A 268 18.21 -1.12 17.87
CA PRO A 268 18.68 -2.40 17.38
C PRO A 268 19.14 -2.34 15.92
N GLU A 269 20.24 -3.03 15.58
CA GLU A 269 20.91 -3.00 14.27
C GLU A 269 19.97 -3.10 13.06
N LYS A 270 18.94 -3.94 13.17
CA LYS A 270 17.91 -4.13 12.12
C LYS A 270 17.13 -2.86 11.76
N TYR A 271 17.12 -1.83 12.61
CA TYR A 271 16.49 -0.53 12.34
C TYR A 271 17.47 0.51 11.83
N LYS A 272 18.78 0.39 12.13
CA LYS A 272 19.81 1.26 11.55
C LYS A 272 19.82 1.18 10.02
N ASN A 273 19.53 0.00 9.47
CA ASN A 273 19.39 -0.23 8.02
C ASN A 273 18.07 0.30 7.41
N TYR A 274 17.12 0.80 8.21
CA TYR A 274 15.81 1.31 7.74
C TYR A 274 15.73 2.84 7.71
N SER A 275 16.73 3.52 8.26
CA SER A 275 17.08 4.89 7.91
C SER A 275 18.37 4.85 7.10
N ASP A 276 18.40 5.47 5.93
CA ASP A 276 19.68 5.97 5.39
C ASP A 276 20.36 6.83 6.48
N ASP A 277 21.70 6.88 6.54
CA ASP A 277 22.53 7.42 7.65
C ASP A 277 22.20 8.86 8.16
N VAL A 278 21.27 9.54 7.49
CA VAL A 278 20.78 10.90 7.74
C VAL A 278 20.52 11.20 9.24
N PRO A 279 19.85 10.37 10.06
CA PRO A 279 19.59 10.68 11.47
C PRO A 279 20.87 10.89 12.30
N LEU A 280 21.88 10.04 12.10
CA LEU A 280 23.13 10.15 12.85
C LEU A 280 23.95 11.33 12.33
N LYS A 281 24.05 11.49 11.02
CA LYS A 281 24.74 12.63 10.39
C LYS A 281 24.13 13.99 10.79
N GLN A 282 22.81 14.04 10.99
CA GLN A 282 22.10 15.19 11.55
C GLN A 282 22.52 15.51 12.99
N VAL A 283 22.61 14.50 13.87
CA VAL A 283 23.14 14.68 15.24
C VAL A 283 24.61 15.12 15.21
N LEU A 284 25.43 14.55 14.33
CA LEU A 284 26.85 14.90 14.17
C LEU A 284 27.08 16.33 13.67
N SER A 285 26.19 16.87 12.83
CA SER A 285 26.24 18.29 12.45
C SER A 285 25.92 19.25 13.59
N LEU A 286 25.15 18.82 14.60
CA LEU A 286 24.76 19.65 15.75
C LEU A 286 25.70 19.51 16.96
N CYS A 287 26.30 18.35 17.21
CA CYS A 287 27.18 18.14 18.37
C CYS A 287 28.63 18.53 18.10
N SER A 288 29.40 18.89 19.13
CA SER A 288 30.82 19.30 19.04
C SER A 288 31.81 18.24 18.55
N TYR A 289 31.36 17.00 18.29
CA TYR A 289 32.21 15.90 17.81
C TYR A 289 32.76 16.13 16.39
N ASP A 290 34.01 15.73 16.17
CA ASP A 290 34.76 15.88 14.92
C ASP A 290 35.38 14.57 14.39
N GLY A 291 35.22 13.45 15.12
CA GLY A 291 35.72 12.13 14.73
C GLY A 291 34.82 11.36 13.75
N GLU A 292 35.14 10.10 13.49
CA GLU A 292 34.37 9.24 12.59
C GLU A 292 33.04 8.78 13.19
N GLU A 293 32.03 8.64 12.34
CA GLU A 293 30.65 8.24 12.69
C GLU A 293 30.58 6.89 13.45
N LYS A 294 31.47 5.95 13.11
CA LYS A 294 31.60 4.64 13.76
C LYS A 294 31.99 4.74 15.24
N ASP A 295 32.77 5.76 15.61
CA ASP A 295 33.36 5.92 16.94
C ASP A 295 32.50 6.84 17.85
N PHE A 296 31.51 7.54 17.28
CA PHE A 296 30.62 8.44 18.00
C PHE A 296 29.89 7.75 19.16
N GLY A 297 29.49 6.48 19.01
CA GLY A 297 28.80 5.74 20.08
C GLY A 297 29.64 5.58 21.36
N THR A 298 30.93 5.33 21.21
CA THR A 298 31.90 5.24 22.32
C THR A 298 32.15 6.63 22.91
N TRP A 299 32.46 7.61 22.06
CA TRP A 299 32.72 8.99 22.49
C TRP A 299 31.53 9.60 23.24
N PHE A 300 30.31 9.35 22.76
CA PHE A 300 29.08 9.84 23.36
C PHE A 300 28.88 9.27 24.78
N ALA A 301 29.12 7.97 24.97
CA ALA A 301 29.00 7.34 26.28
C ALA A 301 29.94 7.97 27.34
N GLU A 302 31.12 8.42 26.92
CA GLU A 302 32.13 9.07 27.78
C GLU A 302 31.93 10.59 27.96
N ASN A 303 31.22 11.25 27.04
CA ASN A 303 31.22 12.72 26.94
C ASN A 303 29.84 13.37 26.85
N LYS A 304 28.72 12.64 26.89
CA LYS A 304 27.36 13.21 26.71
C LYS A 304 27.07 14.43 27.57
N ASP A 305 27.49 14.44 28.83
CA ASP A 305 27.26 15.55 29.77
C ASP A 305 28.11 16.79 29.39
N LYS A 306 29.21 16.59 28.68
CA LYS A 306 30.14 17.61 28.17
C LYS A 306 29.83 18.05 26.73
N ILE A 307 28.84 17.46 26.05
CA ILE A 307 28.51 17.83 24.67
C ILE A 307 28.19 19.33 24.58
N GLU A 308 28.77 19.98 23.58
CA GLU A 308 28.43 21.35 23.22
C GLU A 308 27.69 21.33 21.87
N LEU A 309 26.80 22.30 21.68
CA LEU A 309 26.13 22.52 20.41
C LEU A 309 27.06 23.32 19.49
N LYS A 310 27.31 22.80 18.28
CA LYS A 310 27.88 23.61 17.20
C LYS A 310 26.87 24.73 16.87
N PRO A 311 27.30 25.99 16.77
CA PRO A 311 26.42 27.06 16.32
C PRO A 311 25.99 26.77 14.88
N VAL A 312 24.69 26.68 14.64
CA VAL A 312 24.13 26.50 13.29
C VAL A 312 24.58 27.69 12.44
N LEU A 313 25.37 27.42 11.40
CA LEU A 313 25.95 28.48 10.59
C LEU A 313 24.84 29.23 9.86
N GLU A 314 24.88 30.57 9.88
CA GLU A 314 23.89 31.44 9.22
C GLU A 314 23.71 31.11 7.71
N LYS A 315 24.71 30.47 7.11
CA LYS A 315 24.68 30.00 5.72
C LYS A 315 23.69 28.83 5.51
N GLU A 316 23.52 27.96 6.50
CA GLU A 316 22.47 26.93 6.50
C GLU A 316 21.10 27.53 6.81
N GLU A 317 21.02 28.50 7.74
CA GLU A 317 19.80 29.30 7.90
C GLU A 317 19.40 30.01 6.60
N GLY A 318 20.33 30.56 5.83
CA GLY A 318 20.05 31.19 4.53
C GLY A 318 19.53 30.19 3.49
N LEU A 319 20.13 29.00 3.43
CA LEU A 319 19.66 27.90 2.58
C LEU A 319 18.28 27.36 3.01
N LEU A 320 17.95 27.41 4.31
CA LEU A 320 16.65 27.01 4.84
C LEU A 320 15.60 28.12 4.73
N LYS A 321 15.96 29.39 4.91
CA LYS A 321 15.09 30.55 4.66
C LYS A 321 14.68 30.59 3.18
N ASN A 322 15.58 30.27 2.24
CA ASN A 322 15.24 30.04 0.82
C ASN A 322 14.46 28.74 0.53
N ARG A 323 14.28 27.84 1.52
CA ARG A 323 13.36 26.68 1.46
C ARG A 323 12.05 26.90 2.23
N HIS A 324 11.89 28.03 2.92
CA HIS A 324 10.77 28.27 3.85
C HIS A 324 10.03 29.60 3.61
N ALA A 325 10.66 30.63 3.04
CA ALA A 325 10.05 31.96 2.78
C ALA A 325 9.13 31.99 1.54
N HIS A 326 8.41 30.90 1.27
CA HIS A 326 7.82 30.59 -0.05
C HIS A 326 6.35 30.13 0.06
N SER A 327 5.57 30.80 0.92
CA SER A 327 4.18 30.43 1.26
C SER A 327 3.14 30.64 0.13
N LYS A 328 3.46 31.48 -0.86
CA LYS A 328 2.68 31.62 -2.10
C LYS A 328 3.44 31.23 -3.36
N ILE A 329 4.46 30.40 -3.21
CA ILE A 329 4.90 29.60 -4.34
C ILE A 329 3.90 28.45 -4.49
N PRO A 330 3.51 28.09 -5.73
CA PRO A 330 3.03 26.76 -6.07
C PRO A 330 3.64 25.59 -5.28
N THR A 331 3.05 24.40 -5.44
CA THR A 331 3.91 23.21 -5.32
C THR A 331 5.05 23.41 -6.33
N GLY A 332 6.28 22.94 -6.07
CA GLY A 332 7.39 23.17 -7.01
C GLY A 332 7.11 22.69 -8.46
N LEU A 333 6.07 21.87 -8.62
CA LEU A 333 5.46 21.43 -9.86
C LEU A 333 4.64 22.50 -10.62
N ASP A 334 3.94 23.43 -9.94
CA ASP A 334 3.17 24.49 -10.61
C ASP A 334 3.98 25.77 -10.89
N LEU A 335 5.22 25.85 -10.40
CA LEU A 335 6.26 26.67 -11.03
C LEU A 335 6.73 26.10 -12.38
N ILE A 336 6.58 24.80 -12.62
CA ILE A 336 6.87 24.21 -13.94
C ILE A 336 5.67 24.50 -14.85
N VAL A 337 5.80 25.58 -15.60
CA VAL A 337 4.82 26.06 -16.58
C VAL A 337 5.33 25.72 -17.98
N LEU A 338 4.46 25.18 -18.82
CA LEU A 338 4.74 24.98 -20.24
C LEU A 338 4.56 26.33 -20.97
N PRO A 339 5.50 26.76 -21.85
CA PRO A 339 5.31 27.94 -22.68
C PRO A 339 4.03 27.88 -23.53
N GLU A 340 3.45 29.02 -23.91
CA GLU A 340 2.19 29.08 -24.67
C GLU A 340 2.28 28.43 -26.06
N ASN A 341 3.45 28.51 -26.70
CA ASN A 341 3.74 27.93 -28.01
C ASN A 341 5.08 27.17 -27.95
N PRO A 342 5.13 26.03 -27.26
CA PRO A 342 6.38 25.36 -26.91
C PRO A 342 6.88 24.50 -28.08
N SER A 343 8.19 24.52 -28.32
CA SER A 343 8.84 23.57 -29.22
C SER A 343 8.82 22.14 -28.66
N ASP A 344 9.00 21.14 -29.53
CA ASP A 344 9.05 19.73 -29.11
C ASP A 344 10.12 19.46 -28.04
N ASP A 345 11.23 20.20 -28.04
CA ASP A 345 12.30 20.04 -27.04
C ASP A 345 12.00 20.73 -25.70
N GLU A 346 11.30 21.88 -25.72
CA GLU A 346 10.71 22.46 -24.50
C GLU A 346 9.63 21.55 -23.91
N ILE A 347 8.82 20.89 -24.74
CA ILE A 347 7.87 19.87 -24.29
C ILE A 347 8.62 18.66 -23.68
N ARG A 348 9.70 18.18 -24.31
CA ARG A 348 10.50 17.06 -23.78
C ARG A 348 11.12 17.38 -22.41
N GLU A 349 11.66 18.58 -22.23
CA GLU A 349 12.21 19.00 -20.94
C GLU A 349 11.10 19.24 -19.91
N TYR A 350 9.96 19.84 -20.28
CA TYR A 350 8.78 19.95 -19.40
C TYR A 350 8.32 18.57 -18.90
N ILE A 351 8.15 17.59 -19.80
CA ILE A 351 7.76 16.22 -19.45
C ILE A 351 8.76 15.62 -18.45
N LYS A 352 10.06 15.77 -18.72
CA LYS A 352 11.16 15.27 -17.89
C LYS A 352 11.11 15.87 -16.48
N VAL A 353 11.10 17.20 -16.35
CA VAL A 353 11.15 17.88 -15.05
C VAL A 353 9.87 17.63 -14.24
N VAL A 354 8.69 17.57 -14.87
CA VAL A 354 7.42 17.21 -14.21
C VAL A 354 7.43 15.77 -13.69
N ASN A 355 8.03 14.83 -14.42
CA ASN A 355 8.20 13.44 -13.96
C ASN A 355 9.24 13.34 -12.82
N GLU A 356 10.40 13.99 -12.98
CA GLU A 356 11.52 13.97 -12.02
C GLU A 356 11.21 14.68 -10.69
N TRP A 357 10.27 15.63 -10.68
CA TRP A 357 9.82 16.28 -9.44
C TRP A 357 9.24 15.30 -8.42
N GLY A 358 8.58 14.22 -8.87
CA GLY A 358 8.14 13.13 -7.99
C GLY A 358 9.31 12.36 -7.39
N HIS A 359 10.32 12.04 -8.21
CA HIS A 359 11.54 11.32 -7.80
C HIS A 359 12.41 12.09 -6.80
N GLY A 360 12.24 13.41 -6.69
CA GLY A 360 12.84 14.22 -5.63
C GLY A 360 12.38 13.84 -4.22
N ARG A 361 11.16 13.28 -4.07
CA ARG A 361 10.62 12.79 -2.78
C ARG A 361 11.05 11.35 -2.50
N LYS A 362 12.38 11.10 -2.48
CA LYS A 362 12.97 9.79 -2.16
C LYS A 362 12.68 9.39 -0.70
N GLY A 363 11.52 8.81 -0.49
CA GLY A 363 11.04 8.38 0.83
C GLY A 363 9.52 8.35 0.91
N LYS A 364 8.94 7.16 0.80
CA LYS A 364 7.55 6.82 1.18
C LYS A 364 6.41 7.46 0.35
N GLY A 365 6.69 8.09 -0.79
CA GLY A 365 5.64 8.48 -1.73
C GLY A 365 5.00 7.27 -2.40
N THR A 366 3.69 7.05 -2.18
CA THR A 366 2.88 6.09 -2.94
C THR A 366 2.47 6.71 -4.27
N TRP A 367 3.07 6.27 -5.38
CA TRP A 367 2.66 6.64 -6.74
C TRP A 367 1.16 6.40 -6.90
N CYS A 368 0.37 7.42 -7.28
CA CYS A 368 -1.06 7.25 -7.49
C CYS A 368 -1.58 7.95 -8.75
N THR A 369 -2.69 7.48 -9.30
CA THR A 369 -3.30 8.04 -10.53
C THR A 369 -3.96 9.41 -10.33
N LYS A 370 -4.06 9.90 -9.08
CA LYS A 370 -4.46 11.28 -8.74
C LYS A 370 -3.26 12.25 -8.62
N ASP A 371 -2.00 11.78 -8.68
CA ASP A 371 -0.83 12.63 -8.42
C ASP A 371 -0.77 13.87 -9.35
N PRO A 372 -0.51 15.10 -8.86
CA PRO A 372 -0.56 16.33 -9.65
C PRO A 372 0.28 16.33 -10.95
N GLN A 373 1.37 15.56 -10.97
CA GLN A 373 2.22 15.30 -12.14
C GLN A 373 1.39 14.79 -13.32
N ILE A 374 0.45 13.88 -13.08
CA ILE A 374 -0.42 13.27 -14.09
C ILE A 374 -1.37 14.32 -14.66
N LYS A 375 -1.95 15.17 -13.81
CA LYS A 375 -2.82 16.30 -14.23
C LYS A 375 -2.06 17.26 -15.15
N LYS A 376 -0.80 17.57 -14.82
CA LYS A 376 0.08 18.47 -15.60
C LYS A 376 0.64 17.86 -16.89
N LEU A 377 0.89 16.56 -16.93
CA LEU A 377 1.29 15.86 -18.15
C LEU A 377 0.10 15.66 -19.10
N LYS A 378 -1.11 15.43 -18.57
CA LYS A 378 -2.36 15.33 -19.37
C LYS A 378 -2.70 16.61 -20.14
N GLN A 379 -2.26 17.78 -19.66
CA GLN A 379 -2.45 19.06 -20.36
C GLN A 379 -1.78 19.13 -21.75
N LEU A 380 -0.82 18.24 -22.04
CA LEU A 380 -0.18 18.14 -23.37
C LEU A 380 -1.10 17.55 -24.45
N GLY A 381 -2.18 16.85 -24.06
CA GLY A 381 -3.16 16.26 -24.97
C GLY A 381 -2.68 15.05 -25.78
N CYS A 382 -3.62 14.39 -26.46
CA CYS A 382 -3.36 13.19 -27.27
C CYS A 382 -2.37 13.43 -28.43
N ASP A 383 -2.31 14.67 -28.93
CA ASP A 383 -1.52 15.07 -30.09
C ASP A 383 -0.03 15.31 -29.77
N ARG A 384 0.39 15.03 -28.53
CA ARG A 384 1.79 15.07 -28.05
C ARG A 384 2.29 13.74 -27.48
N ILE A 385 1.51 12.65 -27.62
CA ILE A 385 1.86 11.34 -27.04
C ILE A 385 3.20 10.77 -27.54
N GLY A 386 3.62 11.10 -28.76
CA GLY A 386 4.93 10.70 -29.29
C GLY A 386 6.10 11.23 -28.44
N LEU A 387 5.99 12.47 -27.95
CA LEU A 387 7.00 13.09 -27.08
C LEU A 387 6.99 12.49 -25.68
N LEU A 388 5.81 12.16 -25.16
CA LEU A 388 5.67 11.41 -23.89
C LEU A 388 6.33 10.04 -24.00
N ILE A 389 6.16 9.32 -25.11
CA ILE A 389 6.80 8.02 -25.37
C ILE A 389 8.32 8.15 -25.55
N ASP A 390 8.80 9.14 -26.32
CA ASP A 390 10.23 9.41 -26.52
C ASP A 390 10.97 9.74 -25.21
N VAL A 391 10.28 10.38 -24.25
CA VAL A 391 10.83 10.64 -22.91
C VAL A 391 10.68 9.42 -22.01
N TYR A 392 9.55 8.72 -22.03
CA TYR A 392 9.31 7.50 -21.25
C TYR A 392 10.33 6.39 -21.56
N ALA A 393 10.70 6.22 -22.84
CA ALA A 393 11.69 5.26 -23.30
C ALA A 393 13.09 5.41 -22.66
N LYS A 394 13.39 6.55 -22.03
CA LYS A 394 14.68 6.85 -21.39
C LYS A 394 14.73 6.42 -19.91
N TYR A 395 13.57 6.22 -19.28
CA TYR A 395 13.47 5.80 -17.87
C TYR A 395 13.50 4.29 -17.71
N LYS A 396 13.82 3.81 -16.51
CA LYS A 396 13.89 2.39 -16.17
C LYS A 396 13.05 2.09 -14.92
N GLY A 397 12.40 0.94 -14.88
CA GLY A 397 11.62 0.49 -13.73
C GLY A 397 10.51 1.48 -13.33
N CYS A 398 10.51 1.91 -12.08
CA CYS A 398 9.49 2.80 -11.52
C CYS A 398 9.64 4.27 -11.98
N ASP A 399 10.79 4.65 -12.55
CA ASP A 399 11.13 6.05 -12.80
C ASP A 399 10.26 6.72 -13.89
N GLY A 400 9.44 5.95 -14.62
CA GLY A 400 8.51 6.44 -15.63
C GLY A 400 7.03 6.19 -15.34
N LEU A 401 6.63 5.88 -14.10
CA LEU A 401 5.23 5.50 -13.78
C LEU A 401 4.19 6.58 -14.16
N TYR A 402 4.48 7.86 -13.94
CA TYR A 402 3.58 8.93 -14.37
C TYR A 402 3.40 9.00 -15.89
N LEU A 403 4.50 8.87 -16.63
CA LEU A 403 4.47 8.86 -18.08
C LEU A 403 3.66 7.67 -18.60
N ARG A 404 3.88 6.48 -18.04
CA ARG A 404 3.15 5.25 -18.36
C ARG A 404 1.64 5.43 -18.22
N TRP A 405 1.15 5.96 -17.09
CA TRP A 405 -0.27 6.22 -16.88
C TRP A 405 -0.83 7.32 -17.80
N VAL A 406 -0.08 8.42 -18.00
CA VAL A 406 -0.53 9.52 -18.87
C VAL A 406 -0.62 9.07 -20.33
N ILE A 407 0.33 8.28 -20.82
CA ILE A 407 0.31 7.69 -22.16
C ILE A 407 -0.91 6.77 -22.31
N ASN A 408 -1.19 5.91 -21.33
CA ASN A 408 -2.37 5.04 -21.33
C ASN A 408 -3.68 5.84 -21.42
N ASP A 409 -3.80 6.92 -20.65
CA ASP A 409 -5.01 7.74 -20.61
C ASP A 409 -5.18 8.59 -21.88
N LEU A 410 -4.10 9.14 -22.45
CA LEU A 410 -4.11 9.96 -23.66
C LEU A 410 -4.11 9.16 -24.98
N ALA A 411 -3.96 7.83 -24.92
CA ALA A 411 -4.00 6.96 -26.09
C ALA A 411 -5.42 6.85 -26.68
N CYS A 412 -5.54 7.07 -27.98
CA CYS A 412 -6.79 7.01 -28.76
C CYS A 412 -6.48 6.73 -30.24
N ASP A 413 -7.49 6.42 -31.05
CA ASP A 413 -7.25 5.95 -32.44
C ASP A 413 -6.49 6.97 -33.32
N LYS A 414 -6.59 8.28 -33.02
CA LYS A 414 -5.79 9.34 -33.66
C LYS A 414 -4.28 9.10 -33.55
N ASN A 415 -3.81 8.52 -32.44
CA ASN A 415 -2.38 8.34 -32.13
C ASN A 415 -1.95 6.86 -32.04
N LYS A 416 -2.88 5.92 -32.27
CA LYS A 416 -2.65 4.47 -32.39
C LYS A 416 -1.44 4.11 -33.24
N ALA A 417 -1.32 4.67 -34.45
CA ALA A 417 -0.20 4.37 -35.36
C ALA A 417 1.17 4.75 -34.77
N VAL A 418 1.25 5.87 -34.04
CA VAL A 418 2.49 6.30 -33.36
C VAL A 418 2.85 5.33 -32.23
N ILE A 419 1.86 4.96 -31.39
CA ILE A 419 2.02 4.01 -30.29
C ILE A 419 2.50 2.64 -30.82
N ILE A 420 1.85 2.13 -31.87
CA ILE A 420 2.21 0.87 -32.52
C ILE A 420 3.64 0.90 -33.08
N SER A 421 4.03 1.98 -33.77
CA SER A 421 5.40 2.10 -34.31
C SER A 421 6.47 2.07 -33.23
N LYS A 422 6.17 2.61 -32.04
CA LYS A 422 7.08 2.66 -30.87
C LYS A 422 7.02 1.40 -29.99
N PHE A 423 5.98 0.58 -30.09
CA PHE A 423 5.75 -0.57 -29.20
C PHE A 423 6.91 -1.57 -29.18
N LYS A 424 7.56 -1.80 -30.32
CA LYS A 424 8.73 -2.69 -30.44
C LYS A 424 9.96 -2.18 -29.65
N GLU A 425 10.10 -0.87 -29.52
CA GLU A 425 11.18 -0.18 -28.79
C GLU A 425 10.85 -0.02 -27.30
N VAL A 426 9.57 0.15 -26.96
CA VAL A 426 9.08 0.45 -25.61
C VAL A 426 8.06 -0.61 -25.16
N PRO A 427 8.50 -1.78 -24.66
CA PRO A 427 7.60 -2.91 -24.40
C PRO A 427 6.51 -2.65 -23.34
N ALA A 428 6.72 -1.68 -22.44
CA ALA A 428 5.73 -1.30 -21.44
C ALA A 428 4.48 -0.61 -22.05
N LEU A 429 4.49 -0.25 -23.34
CA LEU A 429 3.28 0.15 -24.07
C LEU A 429 2.29 -1.01 -24.27
N SER A 430 2.63 -2.26 -23.90
CA SER A 430 1.69 -3.38 -23.93
C SER A 430 0.42 -3.14 -23.11
N GLU A 431 0.51 -2.38 -22.02
CA GLU A 431 -0.67 -1.94 -21.25
C GLU A 431 -1.61 -1.07 -22.09
N VAL A 432 -1.05 -0.20 -22.93
CA VAL A 432 -1.80 0.67 -23.83
C VAL A 432 -2.43 -0.13 -24.97
N ILE A 433 -1.72 -1.14 -25.50
CA ILE A 433 -2.25 -2.07 -26.50
C ILE A 433 -3.44 -2.86 -25.94
N PHE A 434 -3.32 -3.39 -24.71
CA PHE A 434 -4.36 -4.15 -24.02
C PHE A 434 -5.58 -3.27 -23.65
N ASN A 435 -5.37 -2.17 -22.94
CA ASN A 435 -6.44 -1.28 -22.45
C ASN A 435 -7.21 -0.54 -23.57
N LYS A 436 -6.75 -0.65 -24.83
CA LYS A 436 -7.42 -0.06 -26.01
C LYS A 436 -7.88 -1.11 -27.02
N TYR A 437 -7.73 -2.40 -26.72
CA TYR A 437 -8.09 -3.54 -27.58
C TYR A 437 -7.45 -3.48 -28.98
N TRP A 438 -6.16 -3.13 -29.02
CA TRP A 438 -5.36 -2.97 -30.23
C TRP A 438 -4.42 -4.16 -30.50
N GLU A 439 -4.59 -5.28 -29.81
CA GLU A 439 -3.69 -6.44 -29.87
C GLU A 439 -3.58 -6.99 -31.29
N LYS A 440 -4.69 -7.02 -32.02
CA LYS A 440 -4.80 -7.56 -33.38
C LYS A 440 -3.94 -6.79 -34.38
N ASP A 441 -3.80 -5.47 -34.21
CA ASP A 441 -2.96 -4.61 -35.05
C ASP A 441 -1.46 -4.85 -34.83
N VAL A 442 -1.08 -5.53 -33.75
CA VAL A 442 0.31 -5.83 -33.36
C VAL A 442 0.55 -7.31 -33.06
N ALA A 443 -0.30 -8.21 -33.55
CA ALA A 443 -0.28 -9.64 -33.23
C ALA A 443 1.09 -10.28 -33.50
N ASP A 444 1.71 -10.00 -34.65
CA ASP A 444 3.06 -10.50 -34.97
C ASP A 444 4.14 -9.91 -34.05
N ILE A 445 3.98 -8.67 -33.55
CA ILE A 445 4.92 -8.10 -32.58
C ILE A 445 4.77 -8.80 -31.24
N LEU A 446 3.53 -8.98 -30.76
CA LEU A 446 3.18 -9.65 -29.51
C LEU A 446 3.75 -11.08 -29.47
N ILE A 447 3.40 -11.90 -30.47
CA ILE A 447 3.80 -13.31 -30.54
C ILE A 447 5.33 -13.47 -30.62
N ASN A 448 6.00 -12.72 -31.50
CA ASN A 448 7.46 -12.78 -31.64
C ASN A 448 8.21 -12.12 -30.46
N GLY A 449 7.53 -11.37 -29.60
CA GLY A 449 8.13 -10.72 -28.43
C GLY A 449 8.27 -11.61 -27.19
N LEU A 450 7.51 -12.72 -27.13
CA LEU A 450 7.48 -13.64 -25.98
C LEU A 450 8.79 -14.39 -25.71
N ASP A 451 9.75 -14.37 -26.65
CA ASP A 451 11.06 -15.03 -26.54
C ASP A 451 12.05 -14.28 -25.60
N LYS A 452 11.57 -13.29 -24.84
CA LYS A 452 12.37 -12.49 -23.90
C LYS A 452 12.20 -12.99 -22.47
N ASN A 453 13.31 -13.19 -21.76
CA ASN A 453 13.38 -13.73 -20.40
C ASN A 453 12.46 -13.05 -19.36
N TYR A 454 12.08 -11.78 -19.55
CA TYR A 454 11.10 -11.08 -18.74
C TYR A 454 10.07 -10.39 -19.64
N MET A 455 8.80 -10.69 -19.41
CA MET A 455 7.65 -10.05 -20.06
C MET A 455 6.81 -9.31 -19.03
N ALA A 456 6.29 -8.13 -19.41
CA ALA A 456 5.31 -7.41 -18.62
C ALA A 456 3.96 -8.13 -18.66
N SER A 457 3.21 -8.13 -17.56
CA SER A 457 1.88 -8.77 -17.46
C SER A 457 0.97 -8.46 -18.64
N TYR A 458 0.77 -7.17 -18.95
CA TYR A 458 -0.05 -6.74 -20.08
C TYR A 458 0.43 -7.22 -21.46
N TRP A 459 1.69 -7.63 -21.63
CA TRP A 459 2.15 -8.27 -22.88
C TRP A 459 1.59 -9.68 -22.99
N LEU A 460 1.59 -10.43 -21.89
CA LEU A 460 1.03 -11.78 -21.80
C LEU A 460 -0.49 -11.74 -21.99
N GLU A 461 -1.16 -10.82 -21.28
CA GLU A 461 -2.61 -10.59 -21.38
C GLU A 461 -3.02 -10.15 -22.80
N ALA A 462 -2.29 -9.21 -23.42
CA ALA A 462 -2.53 -8.84 -24.82
C ALA A 462 -2.31 -10.00 -25.80
N THR A 463 -1.26 -10.81 -25.60
CA THR A 463 -0.99 -11.96 -26.48
C THR A 463 -2.02 -13.09 -26.31
N ALA A 464 -2.64 -13.19 -25.13
CA ALA A 464 -3.75 -14.09 -24.85
C ALA A 464 -5.09 -13.61 -25.42
N ASN A 465 -5.38 -12.30 -25.35
CA ASN A 465 -6.56 -11.66 -25.94
C ASN A 465 -6.69 -11.88 -27.46
N LEU A 466 -5.58 -12.16 -28.15
CA LEU A 466 -5.61 -12.55 -29.57
C LEU A 466 -6.45 -13.80 -29.83
N GLN A 467 -6.46 -14.76 -28.90
CA GLN A 467 -7.05 -16.11 -29.03
C GLN A 467 -6.63 -16.84 -30.33
N ASP A 468 -5.47 -16.49 -30.90
CA ASP A 468 -4.89 -17.13 -32.08
C ASP A 468 -4.04 -18.34 -31.65
N SER A 469 -4.34 -19.52 -32.18
CA SER A 469 -3.60 -20.76 -31.91
C SER A 469 -2.11 -20.67 -32.26
N LYS A 470 -1.69 -19.72 -33.11
CA LYS A 470 -0.28 -19.41 -33.36
C LYS A 470 0.47 -18.90 -32.13
N SER A 471 -0.20 -18.22 -31.18
CA SER A 471 0.45 -17.72 -29.96
C SER A 471 0.65 -18.82 -28.91
N TYR A 472 -0.11 -19.92 -28.99
CA TYR A 472 -0.20 -20.93 -27.94
C TYR A 472 1.16 -21.61 -27.65
N PRO A 473 2.00 -22.00 -28.64
CA PRO A 473 3.32 -22.56 -28.37
C PRO A 473 4.27 -21.55 -27.70
N ALA A 474 4.21 -20.27 -28.08
CA ALA A 474 5.03 -19.22 -27.50
C ALA A 474 4.61 -18.88 -26.06
N LEU A 475 3.30 -18.87 -25.78
CA LEU A 475 2.76 -18.72 -24.43
C LEU A 475 3.16 -19.91 -23.51
N LYS A 476 3.03 -21.15 -24.00
CA LYS A 476 3.53 -22.36 -23.31
C LYS A 476 5.03 -22.28 -23.01
N LYS A 477 5.85 -21.88 -23.99
CA LYS A 477 7.28 -21.64 -23.78
C LYS A 477 7.53 -20.59 -22.70
N CYS A 478 6.81 -19.48 -22.73
CA CYS A 478 6.94 -18.39 -21.76
C CYS A 478 6.57 -18.84 -20.32
N LEU A 479 5.57 -19.73 -20.17
CA LEU A 479 5.22 -20.34 -18.88
C LEU A 479 6.35 -21.22 -18.32
N ILE A 480 7.01 -22.02 -19.17
CA ILE A 480 8.04 -22.96 -18.74
C ILE A 480 9.38 -22.24 -18.50
N GLU A 481 9.81 -21.40 -19.44
CA GLU A 481 11.16 -20.82 -19.48
C GLU A 481 11.22 -19.38 -18.94
N GLY A 482 10.14 -18.60 -19.07
CA GLY A 482 10.11 -17.16 -18.75
C GLY A 482 9.93 -16.84 -17.26
N GLN A 483 9.99 -15.56 -16.91
CA GLN A 483 9.69 -15.06 -15.55
C GLN A 483 8.19 -14.77 -15.38
N ASN A 484 7.74 -14.58 -14.13
CA ASN A 484 6.34 -14.25 -13.77
C ASN A 484 5.37 -15.40 -14.13
N LYS A 485 5.79 -16.63 -13.84
CA LYS A 485 5.14 -17.88 -14.29
C LYS A 485 3.70 -18.03 -13.83
N ILE A 486 3.39 -17.69 -12.58
CA ILE A 486 2.01 -17.82 -12.08
C ILE A 486 1.05 -16.86 -12.78
N HIS A 487 1.52 -15.65 -13.12
CA HIS A 487 0.72 -14.73 -13.92
C HIS A 487 0.53 -15.28 -15.35
N THR A 488 1.59 -15.78 -15.98
CA THR A 488 1.52 -16.46 -17.28
C THR A 488 0.53 -17.65 -17.25
N TYR A 489 0.55 -18.47 -16.19
CA TYR A 489 -0.42 -19.55 -15.97
C TYR A 489 -1.86 -19.02 -15.85
N ASN A 490 -2.09 -18.04 -14.96
CA ASN A 490 -3.39 -17.44 -14.69
C ASN A 490 -4.01 -16.76 -15.93
N VAL A 491 -3.18 -16.31 -16.87
CA VAL A 491 -3.59 -15.82 -18.19
C VAL A 491 -3.90 -16.99 -19.13
N ILE A 492 -3.00 -17.97 -19.25
CA ILE A 492 -3.12 -19.09 -20.19
C ILE A 492 -4.35 -19.96 -19.93
N VAL A 493 -4.65 -20.31 -18.67
CA VAL A 493 -5.78 -21.22 -18.36
C VAL A 493 -7.16 -20.64 -18.68
N LYS A 494 -7.24 -19.36 -19.04
CA LYS A 494 -8.47 -18.67 -19.46
C LYS A 494 -8.68 -18.69 -20.98
N ILE A 495 -7.69 -19.10 -21.78
CA ILE A 495 -7.74 -19.04 -23.25
C ILE A 495 -8.47 -20.28 -23.81
N PRO A 496 -9.54 -20.12 -24.62
CA PRO A 496 -10.23 -21.26 -25.23
C PRO A 496 -9.30 -22.13 -26.11
N GLY A 497 -9.25 -23.42 -25.82
CA GLY A 497 -8.56 -24.42 -26.63
C GLY A 497 -7.06 -24.58 -26.38
N ILE A 498 -6.45 -23.79 -25.49
CA ILE A 498 -5.10 -24.13 -24.98
C ILE A 498 -5.24 -25.14 -23.84
N ASN A 499 -4.56 -26.27 -23.95
CA ASN A 499 -4.55 -27.31 -22.93
C ASN A 499 -3.11 -27.42 -22.41
N LEU A 500 -2.92 -27.24 -21.10
CA LEU A 500 -1.63 -27.44 -20.45
C LEU A 500 -1.51 -28.89 -19.95
N THR A 501 -0.39 -29.55 -20.22
CA THR A 501 -0.14 -30.92 -19.75
C THR A 501 0.49 -30.93 -18.35
N PRO A 502 0.40 -32.01 -17.58
CA PRO A 502 1.08 -32.13 -16.28
C PRO A 502 2.59 -31.84 -16.37
N GLU A 503 3.24 -32.27 -17.44
CA GLU A 503 4.66 -32.10 -17.70
C GLU A 503 5.03 -30.62 -17.97
N GLU A 504 4.14 -29.85 -18.63
CA GLU A 504 4.34 -28.41 -18.83
C GLU A 504 4.18 -27.62 -17.52
N ILE A 505 3.24 -28.01 -16.65
CA ILE A 505 3.05 -27.39 -15.33
C ILE A 505 4.21 -27.76 -14.39
N GLU A 506 4.62 -29.03 -14.36
CA GLU A 506 5.75 -29.49 -13.55
C GLU A 506 7.06 -28.87 -14.03
N GLY A 507 7.33 -28.81 -15.34
CA GLY A 507 8.51 -28.14 -15.89
C GLY A 507 8.56 -26.64 -15.61
N ALA A 508 7.41 -25.95 -15.62
CA ALA A 508 7.31 -24.57 -15.19
C ALA A 508 7.63 -24.39 -13.69
N TRP A 509 7.09 -25.26 -12.83
CA TRP A 509 7.44 -25.27 -11.41
C TRP A 509 8.93 -25.59 -11.17
N GLU A 510 9.49 -26.60 -11.85
CA GLU A 510 10.91 -26.96 -11.73
C GLU A 510 11.83 -25.81 -12.15
N ASN A 511 11.49 -25.10 -13.23
CA ASN A 511 12.24 -23.92 -13.66
C ASN A 511 12.09 -22.76 -12.65
N ALA A 512 10.92 -22.58 -12.02
CA ALA A 512 10.76 -21.62 -10.92
C ALA A 512 11.68 -21.97 -9.74
N TRP A 513 11.64 -23.22 -9.29
CA TRP A 513 12.44 -23.74 -8.17
C TRP A 513 13.94 -23.68 -8.47
N ALA A 514 14.37 -24.05 -9.68
CA ALA A 514 15.77 -23.96 -10.12
C ALA A 514 16.29 -22.52 -10.28
N SER A 515 15.39 -21.52 -10.33
CA SER A 515 15.73 -20.09 -10.41
C SER A 515 15.73 -19.39 -9.04
N LEU A 516 15.16 -20.02 -8.01
CA LEU A 516 15.08 -19.49 -6.66
C LEU A 516 16.49 -19.21 -6.11
N GLY A 517 16.72 -18.00 -5.61
CA GLY A 517 18.03 -17.56 -5.11
C GLY A 517 19.07 -17.19 -6.19
N LYS A 518 18.76 -17.36 -7.49
CA LYS A 518 19.62 -16.88 -8.61
C LYS A 518 19.17 -15.52 -9.14
N ASN A 519 17.86 -15.30 -9.25
CA ASN A 519 17.26 -14.04 -9.67
C ASN A 519 16.54 -13.37 -8.48
N HIS A 520 16.83 -12.10 -8.21
CA HIS A 520 16.07 -11.30 -7.23
C HIS A 520 14.57 -11.17 -7.58
N TYR A 521 14.20 -11.43 -8.84
CA TYR A 521 12.81 -11.40 -9.34
C TYR A 521 12.12 -12.77 -9.31
N CYS A 522 12.83 -13.88 -9.14
CA CYS A 522 12.22 -15.20 -8.93
C CYS A 522 11.84 -15.32 -7.45
N ASN A 523 10.75 -14.64 -7.11
CA ASN A 523 10.19 -14.65 -5.77
C ASN A 523 9.63 -16.05 -5.40
N PHE A 524 9.48 -16.28 -4.09
CA PHE A 524 8.84 -17.50 -3.59
C PHE A 524 7.37 -17.62 -4.00
N TYR A 525 6.73 -16.53 -4.42
CA TYR A 525 5.35 -16.51 -4.91
C TYR A 525 5.20 -17.39 -6.18
N ASP A 526 6.03 -17.17 -7.22
CA ASP A 526 6.06 -18.01 -8.43
C ASP A 526 6.24 -19.50 -8.08
N VAL A 527 7.22 -19.80 -7.21
CA VAL A 527 7.57 -21.17 -6.79
C VAL A 527 6.44 -21.85 -6.03
N THR A 528 5.78 -21.15 -5.10
CA THR A 528 4.72 -21.74 -4.26
C THR A 528 3.41 -21.91 -5.02
N HIS A 529 3.06 -20.98 -5.91
CA HIS A 529 1.82 -21.05 -6.66
C HIS A 529 1.90 -22.07 -7.80
N MET A 530 2.98 -22.05 -8.61
CA MET A 530 3.20 -23.11 -9.60
C MET A 530 3.40 -24.48 -8.95
N GLY A 531 3.97 -24.53 -7.74
CA GLY A 531 4.13 -25.77 -6.98
C GLY A 531 2.83 -26.33 -6.40
N TYR A 532 1.83 -25.49 -6.14
CA TYR A 532 0.46 -25.92 -5.86
C TYR A 532 -0.22 -26.49 -7.10
N GLU A 533 -0.06 -25.84 -8.26
CA GLU A 533 -0.64 -26.30 -9.52
C GLU A 533 -0.01 -27.61 -10.03
N ALA A 534 1.31 -27.77 -9.92
CA ALA A 534 1.98 -29.04 -10.20
C ALA A 534 1.56 -30.14 -9.20
N ALA A 535 1.37 -29.81 -7.92
CA ALA A 535 0.88 -30.75 -6.92
C ALA A 535 -0.57 -31.20 -7.19
N LYS A 536 -1.46 -30.32 -7.67
CA LYS A 536 -2.83 -30.67 -8.12
C LYS A 536 -2.86 -31.70 -9.26
N LEU A 537 -1.78 -31.82 -10.02
CA LEU A 537 -1.63 -32.81 -11.10
C LEU A 537 -0.81 -34.05 -10.68
N GLY A 538 -0.43 -34.14 -9.40
CA GLY A 538 0.23 -35.30 -8.81
C GLY A 538 1.73 -35.18 -8.59
N SER A 539 2.35 -34.01 -8.85
CA SER A 539 3.77 -33.80 -8.57
C SER A 539 4.07 -33.83 -7.07
N LYS A 540 4.51 -35.00 -6.59
CA LYS A 540 4.99 -35.21 -5.22
C LYS A 540 6.24 -34.36 -4.90
N PRO A 541 7.20 -34.13 -5.82
CA PRO A 541 8.27 -33.15 -5.62
C PRO A 541 7.76 -31.73 -5.38
N ALA A 542 6.82 -31.25 -6.20
CA ALA A 542 6.26 -29.91 -6.06
C ALA A 542 5.51 -29.72 -4.74
N LEU A 543 4.69 -30.70 -4.34
CA LEU A 543 4.02 -30.73 -3.04
C LEU A 543 5.03 -30.57 -1.90
N PHE A 544 6.07 -31.42 -1.89
CA PHE A 544 7.05 -31.46 -0.81
C PHE A 544 7.83 -30.16 -0.67
N ARG A 545 8.35 -29.62 -1.79
CA ARG A 545 9.11 -28.36 -1.77
C ARG A 545 8.25 -27.17 -1.40
N THR A 546 7.03 -27.11 -1.90
CA THR A 546 6.11 -26.01 -1.63
C THR A 546 5.71 -25.98 -0.15
N VAL A 547 5.29 -27.12 0.42
CA VAL A 547 4.98 -27.17 1.86
C VAL A 547 6.21 -26.85 2.72
N GLN A 548 7.42 -27.27 2.32
CA GLN A 548 8.65 -26.87 3.01
C GLN A 548 8.87 -25.34 3.04
N ILE A 549 8.60 -24.60 1.95
CA ILE A 549 8.66 -23.13 1.94
C ILE A 549 7.63 -22.54 2.91
N LEU A 550 6.38 -22.99 2.81
CA LEU A 550 5.26 -22.45 3.59
C LEU A 550 5.43 -22.65 5.11
N LEU A 551 6.11 -23.74 5.51
CA LEU A 551 6.46 -24.01 6.91
C LEU A 551 7.68 -23.23 7.40
N TYR A 552 8.59 -22.82 6.50
CA TYR A 552 9.76 -21.99 6.84
C TYR A 552 9.40 -20.50 6.97
N TYR A 553 8.41 -20.01 6.19
CA TYR A 553 7.96 -18.62 6.20
C TYR A 553 6.50 -18.44 6.71
N PRO A 554 6.13 -18.95 7.91
CA PRO A 554 4.73 -19.07 8.34
C PRO A 554 4.04 -17.75 8.72
N LYS A 555 4.72 -16.61 8.61
CA LYS A 555 4.17 -15.25 8.85
C LYS A 555 3.86 -14.49 7.55
N GLU A 556 4.14 -15.13 6.42
CA GLU A 556 3.90 -14.65 5.07
C GLU A 556 2.40 -14.47 4.75
N ASN A 557 1.80 -13.28 4.79
CA ASN A 557 0.35 -13.14 4.51
C ASN A 557 -0.06 -13.77 3.15
N TYR A 558 0.79 -13.68 2.13
CA TYR A 558 0.58 -14.33 0.82
C TYR A 558 0.85 -15.84 0.81
N PHE A 559 1.62 -16.37 1.76
CA PHE A 559 1.82 -17.82 1.91
C PHE A 559 0.65 -18.49 2.64
N LEU A 560 -0.06 -17.77 3.53
CA LEU A 560 -1.22 -18.30 4.24
C LEU A 560 -2.30 -18.81 3.29
N GLU A 561 -2.52 -18.13 2.17
CA GLU A 561 -3.48 -18.56 1.15
C GLU A 561 -3.09 -19.91 0.51
N ILE A 562 -1.84 -20.04 0.04
CA ILE A 562 -1.36 -21.29 -0.57
C ILE A 562 -1.25 -22.42 0.48
N LYS A 563 -0.94 -22.10 1.75
CA LYS A 563 -1.01 -23.08 2.85
C LYS A 563 -2.42 -23.61 3.05
N ASN A 564 -3.43 -22.74 3.04
CA ASN A 564 -4.84 -23.12 3.13
C ASN A 564 -5.32 -23.89 1.89
N LYS A 565 -4.80 -23.57 0.69
CA LYS A 565 -5.02 -24.35 -0.55
C LYS A 565 -4.30 -25.74 -0.49
N MET A 566 -3.15 -25.85 0.18
CA MET A 566 -2.35 -27.08 0.31
C MET A 566 -2.82 -28.09 1.37
N MET A 567 -3.45 -27.64 2.45
CA MET A 567 -4.00 -28.52 3.50
C MET A 567 -5.01 -29.55 2.95
N PRO A 568 -6.10 -29.16 2.26
CA PRO A 568 -7.05 -30.12 1.69
C PRO A 568 -6.43 -30.94 0.54
N LEU A 569 -5.45 -30.38 -0.19
CA LEU A 569 -4.69 -31.14 -1.20
C LEU A 569 -3.87 -32.29 -0.58
N CYS A 570 -3.54 -32.20 0.71
CA CYS A 570 -2.94 -33.30 1.49
C CYS A 570 -3.97 -34.23 2.15
N SER A 571 -5.27 -34.09 1.87
CA SER A 571 -6.37 -34.70 2.64
C SER A 571 -6.36 -34.33 4.13
N TYR A 572 -5.76 -33.20 4.51
CA TYR A 572 -5.65 -32.77 5.91
C TYR A 572 -6.84 -31.89 6.32
N VAL A 573 -7.45 -32.23 7.46
CA VAL A 573 -8.68 -31.60 7.99
C VAL A 573 -8.53 -31.09 9.44
N GLY A 574 -7.30 -30.95 9.92
CA GLY A 574 -6.99 -30.41 11.25
C GLY A 574 -6.59 -28.93 11.23
N ASP A 575 -6.18 -28.42 12.39
CA ASP A 575 -5.80 -27.00 12.54
C ASP A 575 -4.56 -26.63 11.72
N GLU A 576 -4.59 -25.41 11.16
CA GLU A 576 -3.52 -24.82 10.35
C GLU A 576 -2.16 -24.76 11.08
N LYS A 577 -2.18 -24.70 12.41
CA LYS A 577 -1.00 -24.73 13.30
C LYS A 577 -0.31 -26.12 13.33
N ASP A 578 -1.10 -27.20 13.23
CA ASP A 578 -0.66 -28.58 13.42
C ASP A 578 -0.28 -29.25 12.08
N PHE A 579 -0.73 -28.69 10.95
CA PHE A 579 -0.44 -29.15 9.59
C PHE A 579 1.06 -29.42 9.34
N GLY A 580 1.95 -28.58 9.87
CA GLY A 580 3.40 -28.75 9.67
C GLY A 580 3.98 -30.02 10.33
N ALA A 581 3.62 -30.25 11.60
CA ALA A 581 4.03 -31.46 12.32
C ALA A 581 3.38 -32.71 11.72
N TRP A 582 2.10 -32.61 11.32
CA TRP A 582 1.41 -33.69 10.63
C TRP A 582 2.06 -34.02 9.27
N PHE A 583 2.42 -33.02 8.47
CA PHE A 583 3.00 -33.22 7.14
C PHE A 583 4.37 -33.87 7.22
N GLU A 584 5.26 -33.38 8.09
CA GLU A 584 6.59 -33.99 8.26
C GLU A 584 6.52 -35.47 8.70
N ALA A 585 5.56 -35.82 9.56
CA ALA A 585 5.32 -37.20 10.00
C ALA A 585 4.70 -38.12 8.92
N ASN A 586 4.10 -37.56 7.86
CA ASN A 586 3.27 -38.32 6.91
C ASN A 586 3.66 -38.21 5.44
N LYS A 587 4.40 -37.17 5.02
CA LYS A 587 4.71 -36.85 3.62
C LYS A 587 5.15 -38.05 2.78
N TRP A 588 6.02 -38.90 3.31
CA TRP A 588 6.53 -40.08 2.59
C TRP A 588 5.42 -41.08 2.23
N LYS A 589 4.40 -41.23 3.11
CA LYS A 589 3.23 -42.10 2.96
C LYS A 589 2.13 -41.52 2.05
N LEU A 590 2.20 -40.22 1.73
CA LEU A 590 1.25 -39.57 0.83
C LEU A 590 1.41 -40.10 -0.59
N ASP A 591 0.30 -40.35 -1.26
CA ASP A 591 0.24 -40.79 -2.65
C ASP A 591 -0.93 -40.13 -3.37
N PHE A 592 -0.82 -39.90 -4.68
CA PHE A 592 -1.80 -39.09 -5.41
C PHE A 592 -3.01 -39.92 -5.85
N ASP A 593 -4.15 -39.66 -5.21
CA ASP A 593 -5.47 -40.24 -5.50
C ASP A 593 -6.06 -39.51 -6.71
N LYS A 594 -5.78 -40.02 -7.92
CA LYS A 594 -6.17 -39.40 -9.20
C LYS A 594 -7.68 -39.15 -9.31
N ASP A 595 -8.51 -40.03 -8.72
CA ASP A 595 -9.96 -39.92 -8.78
C ASP A 595 -10.51 -38.78 -7.89
N LYS A 596 -9.74 -38.36 -6.88
CA LYS A 596 -10.08 -37.25 -5.96
C LYS A 596 -9.28 -35.97 -6.22
N GLY A 597 -8.19 -36.03 -6.98
CA GLY A 597 -7.30 -34.91 -7.23
C GLY A 597 -6.50 -34.47 -5.98
N VAL A 598 -6.28 -35.36 -5.01
CA VAL A 598 -5.59 -35.06 -3.74
C VAL A 598 -4.55 -36.11 -3.40
N PHE A 599 -3.56 -35.73 -2.58
CA PHE A 599 -2.70 -36.69 -1.91
C PHE A 599 -3.41 -37.26 -0.69
N ALA A 600 -3.44 -38.60 -0.59
CA ALA A 600 -3.99 -39.33 0.53
C ALA A 600 -2.90 -40.23 1.17
N LEU A 601 -3.08 -40.59 2.43
CA LEU A 601 -2.25 -41.62 3.07
C LEU A 601 -2.53 -42.99 2.41
N LYS A 602 -1.47 -43.68 1.95
CA LYS A 602 -1.58 -45.12 1.65
C LYS A 602 -2.05 -45.85 2.92
N LYS A 603 -3.04 -46.74 2.75
CA LYS A 603 -3.53 -47.67 3.77
C LYS A 603 -2.58 -48.86 3.94
#